data_AF-A0A3M1LHU3-F1
#
_entry.id   AF-A0A3M1LHU3-F1
#
_cell.length_a   1.000
_cell.length_b   1.000
_cell.length_c   1.000
_cell.angle_alpha   90.00
_cell.angle_beta   90.00
_cell.angle_gamma   90.00
#
_symmetry.space_group_name_H-M   'P 1'
#
loop_
_entity.id
_entity.type
_entity.pdbx_description
1 polymer ?
#
loop_
_entity_poly.entity_id
_entity_poly.type
_entity_poly.pdbx_seq_one_letter_code
_entity_poly.pdbx_strand_id
1 'polypeptide(L)'
;MVNGMIAQRTASPPGKRRERWRRLRLLAMGLAFSLAMAAILVVPLLPSNRVTLEVGDVAPADIRAPRRVTYISKIETAQEEERAAAAVQPIYGPPETRIARQQVARAHQVLDFLTSVRADSYATAYQKRQAIAAIVDLELPPEVVSALLALSDASWARVRQETINVLDQMMRRPIREDAMDEAYRQVSSLISLALSDQEAMVVEGLVRGLLVPNTFYDAEATEAARQAAREGVTPVEHTLLPGEVILRSGEIVTDLDLEALEAAGLRQRTARWGEIGGAALLVLLTTVSMGLSIRRFHPHVWRRERNLALVAFLFVFFVLVAKVMMPGRTVLPYLFPAAALAIFVSVLLGPALATIVGILLGAIVGFITQGSLELATYVALG
;
A
#
# COMPACT_ATOMS: atom_id res chain seq x y z
N MET A 1 24.18 77.31 -50.25
CA MET A 1 24.76 75.98 -49.96
C MET A 1 24.98 75.91 -48.46
N VAL A 2 24.20 75.09 -47.74
CA VAL A 2 24.67 73.81 -47.13
C VAL A 2 25.61 74.12 -45.95
N ASN A 3 25.50 73.65 -44.72
CA ASN A 3 24.63 72.74 -43.96
C ASN A 3 25.37 72.62 -42.60
N GLY A 4 24.72 72.41 -41.45
CA GLY A 4 25.52 72.12 -40.25
C GLY A 4 24.87 72.19 -38.87
N MET A 5 23.79 71.43 -38.69
CA MET A 5 23.49 70.64 -37.48
C MET A 5 23.67 71.30 -36.11
N ILE A 6 22.53 71.77 -35.60
CA ILE A 6 22.19 71.82 -34.18
C ILE A 6 22.26 70.40 -33.61
N ALA A 7 23.24 70.12 -32.76
CA ALA A 7 23.26 68.95 -31.90
C ALA A 7 22.65 69.30 -30.53
N GLN A 8 21.32 69.20 -30.43
CA GLN A 8 20.64 69.13 -29.13
C GLN A 8 21.01 67.81 -28.46
N ARG A 9 21.98 67.83 -27.53
CA ARG A 9 22.14 66.77 -26.54
C ARG A 9 20.90 66.77 -25.66
N THR A 10 20.06 65.75 -25.83
CA THR A 10 18.91 65.44 -24.99
C THR A 10 19.38 65.07 -23.58
N ALA A 11 19.60 66.09 -22.74
CA ALA A 11 19.75 65.90 -21.31
C ALA A 11 18.45 65.27 -20.76
N SER A 12 18.53 64.00 -20.37
CA SER A 12 17.44 63.33 -19.66
C SER A 12 17.07 64.15 -18.41
N PRO A 13 15.78 64.41 -18.14
CA PRO A 13 15.39 65.28 -17.04
C PRO A 13 15.88 64.69 -15.69
N PRO A 14 16.42 65.51 -14.78
CA PRO A 14 17.09 65.07 -13.55
C PRO A 14 16.21 64.25 -12.58
N GLY A 15 14.90 64.22 -12.78
CA GLY A 15 13.95 63.40 -11.99
C GLY A 15 13.94 61.90 -12.34
N LYS A 16 14.16 61.51 -13.61
CA LYS A 16 13.98 60.11 -14.05
C LYS A 16 15.05 59.17 -13.47
N ARG A 17 16.27 59.65 -13.22
CA ARG A 17 17.36 58.85 -12.66
C ARG A 17 17.11 58.56 -11.17
N ARG A 18 16.74 59.58 -10.38
CA ARG A 18 16.41 59.42 -8.94
C ARG A 18 15.23 58.47 -8.71
N GLU A 19 14.22 58.51 -9.57
CA GLU A 19 13.07 57.61 -9.44
C GLU A 19 13.42 56.15 -9.77
N ARG A 20 14.26 55.91 -10.79
CA ARG A 20 14.76 54.58 -11.12
C ARG A 20 15.59 53.97 -9.98
N TRP A 21 16.49 54.73 -9.36
CA TRP A 21 17.28 54.27 -8.21
C TRP A 21 16.42 53.93 -7.00
N ARG A 22 15.36 54.72 -6.73
CA ARG A 22 14.41 54.42 -5.65
C ARG A 22 13.66 53.11 -5.89
N ARG A 23 13.18 52.87 -7.12
CA ARG A 23 12.50 51.61 -7.49
C ARG A 23 13.43 50.40 -7.36
N LEU A 24 14.68 50.53 -7.80
CA LEU A 24 15.70 49.48 -7.63
C LEU A 24 15.96 49.15 -6.15
N ARG A 25 16.07 50.17 -5.28
CA ARG A 25 16.24 49.95 -3.84
C ARG A 25 15.04 49.26 -3.19
N LEU A 26 13.82 49.64 -3.56
CA LEU A 26 12.60 49.00 -3.05
C LEU A 26 12.51 47.53 -3.50
N LEU A 27 12.87 47.23 -4.75
CA LEU A 27 12.94 45.85 -5.24
C LEU A 27 14.02 45.05 -4.51
N ALA A 28 15.20 45.64 -4.28
CA ALA A 28 16.27 44.99 -3.52
C ALA A 28 15.86 44.70 -2.07
N MET A 29 15.18 45.63 -1.39
CA MET A 29 14.64 45.39 -0.05
C MET A 29 13.57 44.28 -0.04
N GLY A 30 12.65 44.29 -1.01
CA GLY A 30 11.65 43.23 -1.14
C GLY A 30 12.30 41.87 -1.38
N LEU A 31 13.30 41.80 -2.25
CA LEU A 31 14.06 40.57 -2.50
C LEU A 31 14.82 40.10 -1.27
N ALA A 32 15.49 41.00 -0.54
CA ALA A 32 16.19 40.68 0.69
C ALA A 32 15.24 40.15 1.78
N PHE A 33 14.05 40.76 1.92
CA PHE A 33 13.00 40.28 2.82
C PHE A 33 12.53 38.87 2.42
N SER A 34 12.24 38.64 1.15
CA SER A 34 11.82 37.32 0.65
C SER A 34 12.90 36.25 0.88
N LEU A 35 14.17 36.57 0.61
CA LEU A 35 15.28 35.63 0.83
C LEU A 35 15.47 35.31 2.31
N ALA A 36 15.38 36.29 3.20
CA ALA A 36 15.45 36.07 4.64
C ALA A 36 14.30 35.18 5.12
N MET A 37 13.07 35.45 4.67
CA MET A 37 11.91 34.63 4.99
C MET A 37 12.03 33.21 4.46
N ALA A 38 12.43 33.04 3.20
CA ALA A 38 12.64 31.73 2.60
C ALA A 38 13.72 30.93 3.34
N ALA A 39 14.82 31.58 3.71
CA ALA A 39 15.88 30.97 4.51
C ALA A 39 15.33 30.49 5.87
N ILE A 40 14.57 31.31 6.59
CA ILE A 40 14.00 30.92 7.89
C ILE A 40 13.01 29.76 7.77
N LEU A 41 12.21 29.72 6.70
CA LEU A 41 11.20 28.68 6.52
C LEU A 41 11.81 27.34 6.08
N VAL A 42 12.76 27.37 5.14
CA VAL A 42 13.31 26.17 4.49
C VAL A 42 14.53 25.63 5.23
N VAL A 43 15.41 26.49 5.75
CA VAL A 43 16.64 26.04 6.40
C VAL A 43 16.32 25.53 7.81
N PRO A 44 16.75 24.31 8.19
CA PRO A 44 16.70 23.86 9.57
C PRO A 44 17.70 24.67 10.41
N LEU A 45 17.21 25.70 11.12
CA LEU A 45 18.03 26.62 11.91
C LEU A 45 18.54 26.02 13.23
N LEU A 46 17.97 24.90 13.69
CA LEU A 46 18.36 24.21 14.90
C LEU A 46 18.93 22.83 14.54
N PRO A 47 20.04 22.40 15.14
CA PRO A 47 20.50 21.02 15.02
C PRO A 47 19.43 20.12 15.65
N SER A 48 18.68 19.42 14.82
CA SER A 48 17.86 18.30 15.24
C SER A 48 18.78 17.10 15.43
N ASN A 49 18.65 16.38 16.54
CA ASN A 49 19.27 15.07 16.72
C ASN A 49 18.57 13.99 15.87
N ARG A 50 18.03 14.39 14.71
CA ARG A 50 17.28 13.56 13.76
C ARG A 50 18.15 13.37 12.53
N VAL A 51 18.10 12.18 11.97
CA VAL A 51 18.90 11.77 10.83
C VAL A 51 18.01 11.67 9.60
N THR A 52 18.53 12.14 8.48
CA THR A 52 17.92 12.02 7.16
C THR A 52 18.57 10.82 6.47
N LEU A 53 17.98 9.63 6.65
CA LEU A 53 18.43 8.39 6.01
C LEU A 53 17.31 7.81 5.17
N GLU A 54 17.69 7.24 4.03
CA GLU A 54 16.86 6.45 3.14
C GLU A 54 17.37 5.00 3.07
N VAL A 55 16.53 4.09 2.58
CA VAL A 55 16.90 2.66 2.44
C VAL A 55 18.07 2.57 1.46
N GLY A 56 19.12 1.84 1.84
CA GLY A 56 20.33 1.70 1.05
C GLY A 56 21.41 2.74 1.35
N ASP A 57 21.11 3.78 2.14
CA ASP A 57 22.16 4.70 2.62
C ASP A 57 23.10 3.98 3.60
N VAL A 58 24.34 4.47 3.69
CA VAL A 58 25.31 3.99 4.69
C VAL A 58 25.26 4.91 5.91
N ALA A 59 25.10 4.31 7.09
CA ALA A 59 25.06 5.01 8.36
C ALA A 59 26.37 5.80 8.61
N PRO A 60 26.33 7.14 8.70
CA PRO A 60 27.54 7.94 8.89
C PRO A 60 28.10 7.83 10.32
N ALA A 61 27.27 7.45 11.30
CA ALA A 61 27.65 7.32 12.71
C ALA A 61 26.69 6.34 13.42
N ASP A 62 27.07 5.89 14.62
CA ASP A 62 26.19 5.10 15.48
C ASP A 62 24.98 5.93 15.91
N ILE A 63 23.78 5.43 15.62
CA ILE A 63 22.52 6.04 16.04
C ILE A 63 21.95 5.21 17.18
N ARG A 64 21.69 5.86 18.32
CA ARG A 64 21.21 5.22 19.55
C ARG A 64 19.84 5.72 19.97
N ALA A 65 19.04 4.84 20.56
CA ALA A 65 17.73 5.18 21.10
C ALA A 65 17.86 6.14 22.28
N PRO A 66 17.21 7.33 22.26
CA PRO A 66 17.35 8.33 23.33
C PRO A 66 16.52 7.99 24.57
N ARG A 67 15.50 7.15 24.42
CA ARG A 67 14.54 6.77 25.48
C ARG A 67 13.99 5.39 25.19
N ARG A 68 13.35 4.79 26.19
CA ARG A 68 12.59 3.56 26.00
C ARG A 68 11.39 3.83 25.09
N VAL A 69 11.22 3.03 24.04
CA VAL A 69 10.05 3.06 23.15
C VAL A 69 9.68 1.62 22.83
N THR A 70 8.41 1.29 23.04
CA THR A 70 7.81 0.05 22.53
C THR A 70 6.94 0.41 21.34
N TYR A 71 7.12 -0.31 20.23
CA TYR A 71 6.36 -0.12 19.01
C TYR A 71 6.03 -1.46 18.36
N ILE A 72 4.96 -1.48 17.58
CA ILE A 72 4.57 -2.63 16.76
C ILE A 72 5.27 -2.49 15.41
N SER A 73 6.06 -3.51 15.03
CA SER A 73 6.66 -3.54 13.69
C SER A 73 5.60 -3.92 12.67
N LYS A 74 5.28 -3.00 11.75
CA LYS A 74 4.32 -3.26 10.68
C LYS A 74 4.91 -4.19 9.64
N ILE A 75 6.22 -4.07 9.40
CA ILE A 75 6.92 -4.88 8.40
C ILE A 75 6.94 -6.35 8.84
N GLU A 76 7.38 -6.63 10.05
CA GLU A 76 7.45 -8.01 10.54
C GLU A 76 6.06 -8.59 10.78
N THR A 77 5.12 -7.80 11.32
CA THR A 77 3.73 -8.25 11.47
C THR A 77 3.12 -8.65 10.12
N ALA A 78 3.31 -7.83 9.07
CA ALA A 78 2.82 -8.15 7.73
C ALA A 78 3.52 -9.40 7.13
N GLN A 79 4.81 -9.61 7.42
CA GLN A 79 5.50 -10.83 7.02
C GLN A 79 4.94 -12.07 7.71
N GLU A 80 4.66 -11.99 9.00
CA GLU A 80 4.05 -13.10 9.74
C GLU A 80 2.61 -13.36 9.29
N GLU A 81 1.81 -12.32 9.02
CA GLU A 81 0.48 -12.42 8.41
C GLU A 81 0.53 -13.18 7.08
N GLU A 82 1.47 -12.83 6.20
CA GLU A 82 1.58 -13.50 4.89
C GLU A 82 2.09 -14.93 5.02
N ARG A 83 2.99 -15.23 5.97
CA ARG A 83 3.40 -16.62 6.27
C ARG A 83 2.22 -17.44 6.80
N ALA A 84 1.40 -16.88 7.68
CA ALA A 84 0.21 -17.53 8.20
C ALA A 84 -0.80 -17.81 7.08
N ALA A 85 -1.03 -16.84 6.18
CA ALA A 85 -1.88 -17.02 5.01
C ALA A 85 -1.34 -18.10 4.05
N ALA A 86 -0.03 -18.09 3.78
CA ALA A 86 0.61 -19.06 2.89
C ALA A 86 0.58 -20.50 3.46
N ALA A 87 0.55 -20.65 4.79
CA ALA A 87 0.43 -21.94 5.46
C ALA A 87 -0.98 -22.56 5.35
N VAL A 88 -1.99 -21.78 4.96
CA VAL A 88 -3.37 -22.28 4.76
C VAL A 88 -3.42 -23.18 3.53
N GLN A 89 -3.77 -24.44 3.74
CA GLN A 89 -3.98 -25.40 2.66
C GLN A 89 -5.25 -25.05 1.86
N PRO A 90 -5.27 -25.34 0.54
CA PRO A 90 -6.47 -25.20 -0.27
C PRO A 90 -7.66 -25.97 0.32
N ILE A 91 -8.79 -25.29 0.47
CA ILE A 91 -10.05 -25.88 0.91
C ILE A 91 -10.85 -26.30 -0.31
N TYR A 92 -11.42 -27.50 -0.24
CA TYR A 92 -12.26 -28.05 -1.30
C TYR A 92 -13.69 -28.16 -0.81
N GLY A 93 -14.64 -27.96 -1.73
CA GLY A 93 -16.05 -28.06 -1.44
C GLY A 93 -16.52 -29.49 -1.16
N PRO A 94 -17.76 -29.67 -0.69
CA PRO A 94 -18.36 -30.98 -0.56
C PRO A 94 -18.52 -31.66 -1.94
N PRO A 95 -18.65 -32.99 -2.00
CA PRO A 95 -18.87 -33.72 -3.26
C PRO A 95 -20.13 -33.25 -3.99
N GLU A 96 -20.01 -32.93 -5.27
CA GLU A 96 -21.13 -32.54 -6.12
C GLU A 96 -22.07 -33.74 -6.35
N THR A 97 -23.22 -33.72 -5.67
CA THR A 97 -24.23 -34.78 -5.78
C THR A 97 -24.77 -34.93 -7.21
N ARG A 98 -24.78 -33.86 -8.02
CA ARG A 98 -25.21 -33.90 -9.42
C ARG A 98 -24.28 -34.78 -10.26
N ILE A 99 -22.97 -34.66 -10.08
CA ILE A 99 -21.97 -35.47 -10.81
C ILE A 99 -22.11 -36.93 -10.42
N ALA A 100 -22.24 -37.23 -9.12
CA ALA A 100 -22.47 -38.59 -8.63
C ALA A 100 -23.70 -39.25 -9.31
N ARG A 101 -24.84 -38.55 -9.34
CA ARG A 101 -26.06 -39.04 -10.01
C ARG A 101 -25.86 -39.25 -11.51
N GLN A 102 -25.17 -38.34 -12.19
CA GLN A 102 -24.87 -38.45 -13.62
C GLN A 102 -23.99 -39.67 -13.91
N GLN A 103 -22.96 -39.91 -13.10
CA GLN A 103 -22.07 -41.06 -13.29
C GLN A 103 -22.75 -42.39 -12.98
N VAL A 104 -23.60 -42.47 -11.97
CA VAL A 104 -24.40 -43.69 -11.71
C VAL A 104 -25.36 -43.96 -12.88
N ALA A 105 -26.02 -42.93 -13.42
CA ALA A 105 -26.88 -43.08 -14.61
C ALA A 105 -26.07 -43.51 -15.85
N ARG A 106 -24.88 -42.94 -16.05
CA ARG A 106 -23.96 -43.33 -17.12
C ARG A 106 -23.50 -44.78 -16.96
N ALA A 107 -23.19 -45.21 -15.75
CA ALA A 107 -22.81 -46.58 -15.46
C ALA A 107 -23.92 -47.56 -15.83
N HIS A 108 -25.19 -47.26 -15.52
CA HIS A 108 -26.32 -48.07 -15.99
C HIS A 108 -26.36 -48.18 -17.52
N GLN A 109 -26.25 -47.07 -18.24
CA GLN A 109 -26.25 -47.08 -19.71
C GLN A 109 -25.10 -47.91 -20.30
N VAL A 110 -23.90 -47.76 -19.74
CA VAL A 110 -22.71 -48.53 -20.14
C VAL A 110 -22.93 -50.02 -19.88
N LEU A 111 -23.41 -50.39 -18.69
CA LEU A 111 -23.65 -51.78 -18.31
C LEU A 111 -24.76 -52.43 -19.16
N ASP A 112 -25.79 -51.67 -19.53
CA ASP A 112 -26.85 -52.15 -20.43
C ASP A 112 -26.32 -52.40 -21.84
N PHE A 113 -25.47 -51.49 -22.36
CA PHE A 113 -24.78 -51.69 -23.64
C PHE A 113 -23.81 -52.88 -23.59
N LEU A 114 -23.02 -53.03 -22.52
CA LEU A 114 -22.15 -54.20 -22.34
C LEU A 114 -22.96 -55.50 -22.29
N THR A 115 -24.17 -55.46 -21.71
CA THR A 115 -25.08 -56.60 -21.70
C THR A 115 -25.54 -56.96 -23.12
N SER A 116 -25.88 -55.98 -23.96
CA SER A 116 -26.29 -56.24 -25.35
C SER A 116 -25.14 -56.78 -26.21
N VAL A 117 -23.93 -56.23 -26.05
CA VAL A 117 -22.72 -56.72 -26.75
C VAL A 117 -22.38 -58.15 -26.34
N ARG A 118 -22.53 -58.49 -25.05
CA ARG A 118 -22.32 -59.87 -24.58
C ARG A 118 -23.33 -60.83 -25.19
N ALA A 119 -24.61 -60.46 -25.21
CA ALA A 119 -25.71 -61.26 -25.71
C ALA A 119 -25.74 -61.46 -27.25
N ASP A 120 -25.02 -60.63 -28.02
CA ASP A 120 -24.95 -60.76 -29.47
C ASP A 120 -24.20 -62.04 -29.89
N SER A 121 -24.92 -63.06 -30.32
CA SER A 121 -24.35 -64.33 -30.79
C SER A 121 -23.78 -64.27 -32.21
N TYR A 122 -24.08 -63.22 -32.98
CA TYR A 122 -23.64 -63.05 -34.36
C TYR A 122 -22.32 -62.27 -34.47
N ALA A 123 -21.95 -61.51 -33.43
CA ALA A 123 -20.69 -60.77 -33.39
C ALA A 123 -19.48 -61.66 -33.00
N THR A 124 -18.38 -61.52 -33.75
CA THR A 124 -17.10 -62.14 -33.42
C THR A 124 -16.47 -61.52 -32.16
N ALA A 125 -15.57 -62.24 -31.48
CA ALA A 125 -14.86 -61.71 -30.32
C ALA A 125 -14.09 -60.40 -30.62
N TYR A 126 -13.55 -60.26 -31.84
CA TYR A 126 -12.91 -59.03 -32.29
C TYR A 126 -13.89 -57.86 -32.39
N GLN A 127 -15.05 -58.07 -33.01
CA GLN A 127 -16.10 -57.05 -33.12
C GLN A 127 -16.64 -56.64 -31.74
N LYS A 128 -16.83 -57.59 -30.81
CA LYS A 128 -17.25 -57.27 -29.43
C LYS A 128 -16.23 -56.38 -28.71
N ARG A 129 -14.94 -56.69 -28.82
CA ARG A 129 -13.87 -55.85 -28.23
C ARG A 129 -13.84 -54.44 -28.84
N GLN A 130 -14.03 -54.34 -30.15
CA GLN A 130 -14.10 -53.04 -30.83
C GLN A 130 -15.31 -52.22 -30.39
N ALA A 131 -16.46 -52.85 -30.19
CA ALA A 131 -17.67 -52.18 -29.68
C ALA A 131 -17.46 -51.66 -28.24
N ILE A 132 -16.78 -52.42 -27.38
CA ILE A 132 -16.45 -51.99 -26.01
C ILE A 132 -15.46 -50.81 -26.03
N ALA A 133 -14.44 -50.88 -26.87
CA ALA A 133 -13.46 -49.80 -27.03
C ALA A 133 -14.05 -48.51 -27.63
N ALA A 134 -15.21 -48.59 -28.29
CA ALA A 134 -15.92 -47.44 -28.83
C ALA A 134 -16.77 -46.68 -27.80
N ILE A 135 -16.85 -47.17 -26.55
CA ILE A 135 -17.56 -46.47 -25.48
C ILE A 135 -16.76 -45.23 -25.10
N VAL A 136 -17.32 -44.06 -25.40
CA VAL A 136 -16.71 -42.76 -25.08
C VAL A 136 -16.49 -42.62 -23.57
N ASP A 137 -15.31 -42.13 -23.21
CA ASP A 137 -14.84 -41.88 -21.84
C ASP A 137 -14.78 -43.14 -20.95
N LEU A 138 -14.59 -44.32 -21.54
CA LEU A 138 -14.37 -45.56 -20.81
C LEU A 138 -13.14 -46.30 -21.35
N GLU A 139 -12.04 -46.24 -20.60
CA GLU A 139 -10.82 -46.97 -20.94
C GLU A 139 -10.70 -48.23 -20.07
N LEU A 140 -10.68 -49.40 -20.73
CA LEU A 140 -10.54 -50.69 -20.06
C LEU A 140 -9.31 -51.44 -20.58
N PRO A 141 -8.47 -52.00 -19.69
CA PRO A 141 -7.36 -52.86 -20.10
C PRO A 141 -7.84 -54.07 -20.91
N PRO A 142 -7.09 -54.55 -21.92
CA PRO A 142 -7.47 -55.70 -22.74
C PRO A 142 -7.79 -56.98 -21.95
N GLU A 143 -7.12 -57.16 -20.82
CA GLU A 143 -7.31 -58.26 -19.87
C GLU A 143 -8.70 -58.19 -19.22
N VAL A 144 -9.11 -56.99 -18.80
CA VAL A 144 -10.44 -56.72 -18.21
C VAL A 144 -11.54 -56.97 -19.25
N VAL A 145 -11.35 -56.52 -20.50
CA VAL A 145 -12.32 -56.74 -21.58
C VAL A 145 -12.47 -58.24 -21.88
N SER A 146 -11.37 -58.98 -21.92
CA SER A 146 -11.39 -60.43 -22.16
C SER A 146 -12.07 -61.17 -21.01
N ALA A 147 -11.76 -60.80 -19.77
CA ALA A 147 -12.39 -61.36 -18.59
C ALA A 147 -13.89 -61.06 -18.56
N LEU A 148 -14.30 -59.83 -18.88
CA LEU A 148 -15.69 -59.39 -18.97
C LEU A 148 -16.46 -60.22 -19.97
N LEU A 149 -15.92 -60.48 -21.17
CA LEU A 149 -16.60 -61.29 -22.21
C LEU A 149 -16.71 -62.77 -21.83
N ALA A 150 -15.79 -63.29 -21.00
CA ALA A 150 -15.77 -64.69 -20.58
C ALA A 150 -16.71 -65.02 -19.41
N LEU A 151 -17.28 -64.02 -18.72
CA LEU A 151 -18.18 -64.25 -17.59
C LEU A 151 -19.46 -65.00 -18.01
N SER A 152 -20.00 -65.80 -17.10
CA SER A 152 -21.37 -66.34 -17.22
C SER A 152 -22.42 -65.24 -17.00
N ASP A 153 -23.67 -65.45 -17.43
CA ASP A 153 -24.73 -64.46 -17.22
C ASP A 153 -25.04 -64.22 -15.73
N ALA A 154 -24.93 -65.27 -14.91
CA ALA A 154 -25.08 -65.16 -13.46
C ALA A 154 -23.94 -64.33 -12.83
N SER A 155 -22.70 -64.55 -13.26
CA SER A 155 -21.54 -63.75 -12.83
C SER A 155 -21.64 -62.30 -13.29
N TRP A 156 -22.06 -62.08 -14.54
CA TRP A 156 -22.26 -60.74 -15.08
C TRP A 156 -23.33 -59.95 -14.32
N ALA A 157 -24.43 -60.60 -13.93
CA ALA A 157 -25.46 -59.96 -13.11
C ALA A 157 -24.92 -59.52 -11.73
N ARG A 158 -24.06 -60.33 -11.08
CA ARG A 158 -23.38 -59.95 -9.83
C ARG A 158 -22.41 -58.77 -10.03
N VAL A 159 -21.57 -58.85 -11.06
CA VAL A 159 -20.62 -57.78 -11.43
C VAL A 159 -21.36 -56.47 -11.70
N ARG A 160 -22.48 -56.51 -12.42
CA ARG A 160 -23.30 -55.32 -12.72
C ARG A 160 -23.80 -54.66 -11.45
N GLN A 161 -24.37 -55.44 -10.54
CA GLN A 161 -24.90 -54.91 -9.29
C GLN A 161 -23.78 -54.33 -8.41
N GLU A 162 -22.65 -55.03 -8.30
CA GLU A 162 -21.54 -54.58 -7.48
C GLU A 162 -20.88 -53.32 -8.05
N THR A 163 -20.72 -53.23 -9.37
CA THR A 163 -20.19 -52.02 -10.03
C THR A 163 -20.99 -50.78 -9.66
N ILE A 164 -22.33 -50.86 -9.68
CA ILE A 164 -23.19 -49.74 -9.27
C ILE A 164 -23.05 -49.44 -7.78
N ASN A 165 -23.03 -50.46 -6.93
CA ASN A 165 -22.89 -50.29 -5.48
C ASN A 165 -21.57 -49.60 -5.10
N VAL A 166 -20.46 -50.05 -5.67
CA VAL A 166 -19.12 -49.51 -5.39
C VAL A 166 -18.99 -48.11 -5.98
N LEU A 167 -19.48 -47.88 -7.21
CA LEU A 167 -19.46 -46.55 -7.82
C LEU A 167 -20.29 -45.53 -7.02
N ASP A 168 -21.50 -45.88 -6.57
CA ASP A 168 -22.32 -44.99 -5.74
C ASP A 168 -21.62 -44.67 -4.40
N GLN A 169 -20.99 -45.67 -3.77
CA GLN A 169 -20.22 -45.45 -2.53
C GLN A 169 -19.01 -44.53 -2.74
N MET A 170 -18.27 -44.71 -3.83
CA MET A 170 -17.12 -43.87 -4.16
C MET A 170 -17.54 -42.45 -4.51
N MET A 171 -18.57 -42.28 -5.34
CA MET A 171 -19.05 -40.97 -5.78
C MET A 171 -19.74 -40.16 -4.68
N ARG A 172 -20.04 -40.77 -3.52
CA ARG A 172 -20.47 -40.05 -2.29
C ARG A 172 -19.31 -39.48 -1.49
N ARG A 173 -18.08 -39.93 -1.74
CA ARG A 173 -16.87 -39.44 -1.10
C ARG A 173 -16.26 -38.31 -1.94
N PRO A 174 -15.47 -37.41 -1.34
CA PRO A 174 -14.75 -36.39 -2.09
C PRO A 174 -13.63 -37.03 -2.91
N ILE A 175 -13.67 -36.78 -4.22
CA ILE A 175 -12.69 -37.24 -5.20
C ILE A 175 -12.17 -36.01 -5.91
N ARG A 176 -10.90 -35.70 -5.65
CA ARG A 176 -10.19 -34.59 -6.29
C ARG A 176 -9.44 -35.08 -7.52
N GLU A 177 -9.24 -34.19 -8.48
CA GLU A 177 -8.51 -34.47 -9.71
C GLU A 177 -7.05 -34.89 -9.45
N ASP A 178 -6.37 -34.24 -8.50
CA ASP A 178 -4.98 -34.53 -8.12
C ASP A 178 -4.82 -35.81 -7.27
N ALA A 179 -5.93 -36.40 -6.81
CA ALA A 179 -5.96 -37.56 -5.91
C ALA A 179 -6.66 -38.79 -6.52
N MET A 180 -6.77 -38.85 -7.84
CA MET A 180 -7.43 -39.98 -8.54
C MET A 180 -6.78 -41.33 -8.25
N ASP A 181 -5.44 -41.38 -8.12
CA ASP A 181 -4.73 -42.61 -7.76
C ASP A 181 -5.11 -43.14 -6.38
N GLU A 182 -5.41 -42.24 -5.44
CA GLU A 182 -5.90 -42.64 -4.12
C GLU A 182 -7.31 -43.19 -4.20
N ALA A 183 -8.19 -42.53 -4.97
CA ALA A 183 -9.54 -43.02 -5.23
C ALA A 183 -9.49 -44.42 -5.88
N TYR A 184 -8.59 -44.67 -6.83
CA TYR A 184 -8.41 -45.98 -7.46
C TYR A 184 -7.96 -47.09 -6.51
N ARG A 185 -7.14 -46.78 -5.49
CA ARG A 185 -6.79 -47.73 -4.43
C ARG A 185 -7.96 -48.01 -3.49
N GLN A 186 -8.79 -47.00 -3.22
CA GLN A 186 -9.98 -47.16 -2.38
C GLN A 186 -11.04 -48.03 -3.04
N VAL A 187 -11.18 -48.00 -4.37
CA VAL A 187 -12.10 -48.88 -5.13
C VAL A 187 -11.86 -50.35 -4.75
N SER A 188 -10.61 -50.83 -4.80
CA SER A 188 -10.28 -52.23 -4.54
C SER A 188 -10.67 -52.67 -3.11
N SER A 189 -10.67 -51.73 -2.15
CA SER A 189 -11.05 -52.01 -0.75
C SER A 189 -12.57 -52.10 -0.52
N LEU A 190 -13.38 -51.60 -1.47
CA LEU A 190 -14.83 -51.58 -1.38
C LEU A 190 -15.50 -52.74 -2.11
N ILE A 191 -14.76 -53.48 -2.94
CA ILE A 191 -15.28 -54.62 -3.69
C ILE A 191 -15.57 -55.78 -2.73
N SER A 192 -16.77 -56.35 -2.83
CA SER A 192 -17.18 -57.48 -2.01
C SER A 192 -16.26 -58.70 -2.15
N LEU A 193 -15.81 -59.23 -1.01
CA LEU A 193 -15.03 -60.47 -0.90
C LEU A 193 -15.80 -61.74 -1.35
N ALA A 194 -17.11 -61.63 -1.60
CA ALA A 194 -17.91 -62.72 -2.12
C ALA A 194 -17.75 -62.93 -3.63
N LEU A 195 -17.12 -61.99 -4.33
CA LEU A 195 -16.80 -62.11 -5.74
C LEU A 195 -15.53 -62.93 -5.95
N SER A 196 -15.47 -63.66 -7.05
CA SER A 196 -14.22 -64.28 -7.52
C SER A 196 -13.22 -63.24 -8.00
N ASP A 197 -11.93 -63.58 -8.02
CA ASP A 197 -10.86 -62.67 -8.48
C ASP A 197 -11.14 -62.10 -9.88
N GLN A 198 -11.69 -62.93 -10.77
CA GLN A 198 -12.06 -62.50 -12.13
C GLN A 198 -13.23 -61.51 -12.13
N GLU A 199 -14.24 -61.71 -11.28
CA GLU A 199 -15.37 -60.77 -11.12
C GLU A 199 -14.91 -59.46 -10.50
N ALA A 200 -14.06 -59.53 -9.46
CA ALA A 200 -13.50 -58.36 -8.78
C ALA A 200 -12.65 -57.51 -9.72
N MET A 201 -11.79 -58.12 -10.54
CA MET A 201 -11.00 -57.43 -11.56
C MET A 201 -11.87 -56.69 -12.58
N VAL A 202 -13.00 -57.28 -12.99
CA VAL A 202 -13.93 -56.62 -13.93
C VAL A 202 -14.66 -55.46 -13.25
N VAL A 203 -15.12 -55.62 -12.01
CA VAL A 203 -15.73 -54.52 -11.23
C VAL A 203 -14.72 -53.38 -11.07
N GLU A 204 -13.49 -53.67 -10.68
CA GLU A 204 -12.44 -52.67 -10.50
C GLU A 204 -12.17 -51.88 -11.77
N GLY A 205 -12.01 -52.56 -12.91
CA GLY A 205 -11.79 -51.91 -14.19
C GLY A 205 -12.96 -51.01 -14.60
N LEU A 206 -14.20 -51.48 -14.44
CA LEU A 206 -15.40 -50.72 -14.77
C LEU A 206 -15.57 -49.49 -13.86
N VAL A 207 -15.40 -49.64 -12.55
CA VAL A 207 -15.53 -48.52 -11.61
C VAL A 207 -14.43 -47.48 -11.83
N ARG A 208 -13.18 -47.91 -12.04
CA ARG A 208 -12.06 -46.99 -12.33
C ARG A 208 -12.28 -46.18 -13.60
N GLY A 209 -12.79 -46.82 -14.66
CA GLY A 209 -13.09 -46.15 -15.92
C GLY A 209 -14.32 -45.24 -15.87
N LEU A 210 -15.20 -45.38 -14.86
CA LEU A 210 -16.39 -44.54 -14.67
C LEU A 210 -16.22 -43.48 -13.57
N LEU A 211 -15.09 -43.52 -12.85
CA LEU A 211 -14.77 -42.59 -11.79
C LEU A 211 -14.32 -41.26 -12.36
N VAL A 212 -14.91 -40.17 -11.87
CA VAL A 212 -14.51 -38.81 -12.21
C VAL A 212 -14.39 -37.96 -10.95
N PRO A 213 -13.60 -36.87 -10.98
CA PRO A 213 -13.57 -35.90 -9.88
C PRO A 213 -14.97 -35.32 -9.63
N ASN A 214 -15.33 -35.25 -8.36
CA ASN A 214 -16.62 -34.70 -7.90
C ASN A 214 -16.46 -33.59 -6.86
N THR A 215 -15.22 -33.25 -6.49
CA THR A 215 -14.91 -32.22 -5.50
C THR A 215 -13.92 -31.23 -6.10
N PHE A 216 -14.26 -29.95 -6.00
CA PHE A 216 -13.51 -28.85 -6.63
C PHE A 216 -13.02 -27.85 -5.59
N TYR A 217 -11.98 -27.11 -5.98
CA TYR A 217 -11.38 -26.07 -5.15
C TYR A 217 -12.39 -24.96 -4.83
N ASP A 218 -12.51 -24.64 -3.55
CA ASP A 218 -13.34 -23.54 -3.07
C ASP A 218 -12.46 -22.32 -2.81
N ALA A 219 -12.40 -21.42 -3.80
CA ALA A 219 -11.60 -20.21 -3.73
C ALA A 219 -12.08 -19.27 -2.62
N GLU A 220 -13.40 -19.19 -2.40
CA GLU A 220 -13.97 -18.29 -1.41
C GLU A 220 -13.67 -18.79 0.00
N ALA A 221 -13.89 -20.08 0.27
CA ALA A 221 -13.56 -20.68 1.56
C ALA A 221 -12.06 -20.62 1.86
N THR A 222 -11.21 -20.85 0.85
CA THR A 222 -9.75 -20.78 1.02
C THR A 222 -9.29 -19.36 1.33
N GLU A 223 -9.78 -18.35 0.60
CA GLU A 223 -9.43 -16.95 0.88
C GLU A 223 -9.99 -16.47 2.22
N ALA A 224 -11.19 -16.90 2.60
CA ALA A 224 -11.73 -16.62 3.93
C ALA A 224 -10.86 -17.23 5.04
N ALA A 225 -10.38 -18.46 4.86
CA ALA A 225 -9.46 -19.10 5.79
C ALA A 225 -8.09 -18.42 5.85
N ARG A 226 -7.56 -17.97 4.70
CA ARG A 226 -6.33 -17.16 4.64
C ARG A 226 -6.49 -15.84 5.38
N GLN A 227 -7.61 -15.16 5.19
CA GLN A 227 -7.88 -13.90 5.86
C GLN A 227 -8.01 -14.09 7.39
N ALA A 228 -8.73 -15.13 7.83
CA ALA A 228 -8.80 -15.48 9.24
C ALA A 228 -7.43 -15.83 9.83
N ALA A 229 -6.54 -16.47 9.05
CA ALA A 229 -5.17 -16.75 9.46
C ALA A 229 -4.33 -15.47 9.62
N ARG A 230 -4.48 -14.49 8.72
CA ARG A 230 -3.85 -13.16 8.87
C ARG A 230 -4.33 -12.46 10.14
N GLU A 231 -5.64 -12.40 10.35
CA GLU A 231 -6.25 -11.73 11.49
C GLU A 231 -5.92 -12.41 12.83
N GLY A 232 -5.58 -13.70 12.81
CA GLY A 232 -5.12 -14.45 13.97
C GLY A 232 -3.67 -14.19 14.38
N VAL A 233 -2.88 -13.48 13.57
CA VAL A 233 -1.48 -13.18 13.89
C VAL A 233 -1.40 -12.13 14.99
N THR A 234 -0.61 -12.44 16.03
CA THR A 234 -0.31 -11.46 17.08
C THR A 234 0.71 -10.46 16.55
N PRO A 235 0.47 -9.14 16.66
CA PRO A 235 1.41 -8.13 16.20
C PRO A 235 2.79 -8.28 16.84
N VAL A 236 3.83 -8.12 16.04
CA VAL A 236 5.22 -8.24 16.50
C VAL A 236 5.64 -6.94 17.17
N GLU A 237 5.87 -6.99 18.48
CA GLU A 237 6.31 -5.83 19.27
C GLU A 237 7.83 -5.81 19.48
N HIS A 238 8.42 -4.64 19.25
CA HIS A 238 9.82 -4.36 19.58
C HIS A 238 9.91 -3.32 20.68
N THR A 239 10.84 -3.52 21.60
CA THR A 239 11.14 -2.56 22.67
C THR A 239 12.58 -2.11 22.57
N LEU A 240 12.76 -0.84 22.20
CA LEU A 240 14.05 -0.16 22.22
C LEU A 240 14.35 0.35 23.63
N LEU A 241 15.54 0.07 24.13
CA LEU A 241 16.03 0.54 25.43
C LEU A 241 16.89 1.81 25.28
N PRO A 242 16.95 2.68 26.29
CA PRO A 242 17.84 3.85 26.26
C PRO A 242 19.30 3.45 26.02
N GLY A 243 19.96 4.09 25.05
CA GLY A 243 21.37 3.84 24.70
C GLY A 243 21.62 2.64 23.78
N GLU A 244 20.59 1.86 23.46
CA GLU A 244 20.63 0.79 22.49
C GLU A 244 20.97 1.34 21.10
N VAL A 245 21.84 0.65 20.37
CA VAL A 245 22.25 1.05 19.03
C VAL A 245 21.20 0.55 18.05
N ILE A 246 20.50 1.47 17.39
CA ILE A 246 19.52 1.17 16.33
C ILE A 246 20.25 0.89 15.02
N LEU A 247 21.30 1.66 14.73
CA LEU A 247 22.09 1.53 13.50
C LEU A 247 23.56 1.82 13.80
N ARG A 248 24.49 0.95 13.41
CA ARG A 248 25.93 1.17 13.60
C ARG A 248 26.53 1.93 12.42
N SER A 249 27.60 2.68 12.69
CA SER A 249 28.38 3.33 11.64
C SER A 249 28.86 2.32 10.59
N GLY A 250 28.64 2.63 9.32
CA GLY A 250 29.01 1.78 8.18
C GLY A 250 27.98 0.71 7.79
N GLU A 251 26.89 0.52 8.55
CA GLU A 251 25.80 -0.37 8.16
C GLU A 251 24.92 0.25 7.07
N ILE A 252 24.37 -0.60 6.20
CA ILE A 252 23.41 -0.19 5.18
C ILE A 252 22.02 -0.16 5.81
N VAL A 253 21.33 0.96 5.65
CA VAL A 253 19.99 1.20 6.19
C VAL A 253 18.97 0.27 5.53
N THR A 254 18.28 -0.53 6.35
CA THR A 254 17.13 -1.36 5.93
C THR A 254 15.79 -0.70 6.25
N ASP A 255 14.70 -1.26 5.73
CA ASP A 255 13.34 -0.80 6.05
C ASP A 255 13.01 -0.95 7.54
N LEU A 256 13.51 -2.00 8.20
CA LEU A 256 13.33 -2.23 9.64
C LEU A 256 14.04 -1.16 10.47
N ASP A 257 15.25 -0.77 10.06
CA ASP A 257 16.01 0.28 10.75
C ASP A 257 15.28 1.62 10.65
N LEU A 258 14.69 1.92 9.48
CA LEU A 258 13.90 3.13 9.31
C LEU A 258 12.63 3.14 10.16
N GLU A 259 11.97 2.01 10.31
CA GLU A 259 10.80 1.87 11.20
C GLU A 259 11.20 2.10 12.67
N ALA A 260 12.34 1.53 13.10
CA ALA A 260 12.89 1.74 14.43
C ALA A 260 13.28 3.21 14.67
N LEU A 261 13.93 3.86 13.69
CA LEU A 261 14.30 5.28 13.75
C LEU A 261 13.07 6.19 13.78
N GLU A 262 11.99 5.84 13.08
CA GLU A 262 10.72 6.57 13.11
C GLU A 262 10.03 6.42 14.46
N ALA A 263 9.95 5.20 15.00
CA ALA A 263 9.41 4.94 16.34
C ALA A 263 10.18 5.69 17.44
N ALA A 264 11.52 5.76 17.32
CA ALA A 264 12.37 6.52 18.22
C ALA A 264 12.26 8.06 18.04
N GLY A 265 11.59 8.54 16.99
CA GLY A 265 11.47 9.97 16.66
C GLY A 265 12.77 10.59 16.14
N LEU A 266 13.69 9.75 15.68
CA LEU A 266 15.01 10.11 15.17
C LEU A 266 15.02 10.32 13.66
N ARG A 267 13.97 9.93 12.92
CA ARG A 267 13.91 10.15 11.48
C ARG A 267 13.49 11.60 11.16
N GLN A 268 14.30 12.32 10.39
CA GLN A 268 13.93 13.60 9.80
C GLN A 268 13.37 13.35 8.39
N ARG A 269 12.13 13.78 8.14
CA ARG A 269 11.62 13.82 6.77
C ARG A 269 12.39 14.89 6.00
N THR A 270 12.94 14.53 4.85
CA THR A 270 13.41 15.49 3.86
C THR A 270 12.26 16.42 3.48
N ALA A 271 12.56 17.72 3.40
CA ALA A 271 11.57 18.70 2.93
C ALA A 271 11.15 18.31 1.51
N ARG A 272 9.88 17.90 1.36
CA ARG A 272 9.37 17.51 0.05
C ARG A 272 9.32 18.74 -0.86
N TRP A 273 9.48 18.56 -2.17
CA TRP A 273 9.37 19.65 -3.15
C TRP A 273 8.07 20.47 -3.00
N GLY A 274 6.98 19.84 -2.53
CA GLY A 274 5.73 20.52 -2.18
C GLY A 274 5.84 21.51 -1.02
N GLU A 275 6.65 21.22 0.00
CA GLU A 275 6.88 22.12 1.14
C GLU A 275 7.69 23.35 0.72
N ILE A 276 8.70 23.15 -0.15
CA ILE A 276 9.49 24.24 -0.73
C ILE A 276 8.60 25.14 -1.60
N GLY A 277 7.75 24.54 -2.45
CA GLY A 277 6.78 25.28 -3.27
C GLY A 277 5.77 26.06 -2.43
N GLY A 278 5.24 25.45 -1.37
CA GLY A 278 4.33 26.11 -0.43
C GLY A 278 4.99 27.28 0.30
N ALA A 279 6.22 27.09 0.80
CA ALA A 279 7.00 28.17 1.43
C ALA A 279 7.26 29.31 0.44
N ALA A 280 7.68 29.02 -0.80
CA ALA A 280 7.92 30.02 -1.82
C ALA A 280 6.66 30.83 -2.16
N LEU A 281 5.51 30.16 -2.31
CA LEU A 281 4.22 30.81 -2.54
C LEU A 281 3.82 31.69 -1.36
N LEU A 282 3.98 31.20 -0.13
CA LEU A 282 3.63 31.94 1.09
C LEU A 282 4.51 33.18 1.27
N VAL A 283 5.81 33.07 1.01
CA VAL A 283 6.76 34.19 1.03
C VAL A 283 6.39 35.22 -0.04
N LEU A 284 6.05 34.78 -1.25
CA LEU A 284 5.60 35.66 -2.33
C LEU A 284 4.32 36.39 -1.95
N LEU A 285 3.30 35.67 -1.48
CA LEU A 285 2.02 36.23 -1.05
C LEU A 285 2.21 37.23 0.10
N THR A 286 3.03 36.89 1.09
CA THR A 286 3.34 37.78 2.22
C THR A 286 4.03 39.05 1.75
N THR A 287 5.05 38.92 0.89
CA THR A 287 5.81 40.07 0.37
C THR A 287 4.94 40.99 -0.48
N VAL A 288 4.14 40.42 -1.39
CA VAL A 288 3.25 41.19 -2.26
C VAL A 288 2.12 41.84 -1.45
N SER A 289 1.48 41.10 -0.54
CA SER A 289 0.38 41.62 0.28
C SER A 289 0.87 42.72 1.21
N MET A 290 2.01 42.53 1.88
CA MET A 290 2.63 43.54 2.72
C MET A 290 2.99 44.79 1.90
N GLY A 291 3.67 44.61 0.76
CA GLY A 291 4.08 45.72 -0.10
C GLY A 291 2.90 46.51 -0.67
N LEU A 292 1.86 45.83 -1.15
CA LEU A 292 0.64 46.46 -1.67
C LEU A 292 -0.12 47.19 -0.56
N SER A 293 -0.24 46.59 0.61
CA SER A 293 -0.94 47.18 1.76
C SER A 293 -0.26 48.47 2.23
N ILE A 294 1.07 48.43 2.38
CA ILE A 294 1.84 49.62 2.76
C ILE A 294 1.75 50.69 1.66
N ARG A 295 1.86 50.31 0.39
CA ARG A 295 1.76 51.26 -0.74
C ARG A 295 0.39 51.93 -0.81
N ARG A 296 -0.70 51.18 -0.56
CA ARG A 296 -2.08 51.66 -0.72
C ARG A 296 -2.58 52.43 0.48
N PHE A 297 -2.38 51.92 1.68
CA PHE A 297 -2.97 52.46 2.91
C PHE A 297 -2.01 53.34 3.70
N HIS A 298 -0.69 53.16 3.53
CA HIS A 298 0.34 53.87 4.31
C HIS A 298 1.42 54.51 3.42
N PRO A 299 1.06 55.41 2.49
CA PRO A 299 2.00 56.00 1.53
C PRO A 299 3.15 56.78 2.19
N HIS A 300 2.95 57.26 3.43
CA HIS A 300 4.00 57.89 4.24
C HIS A 300 5.09 56.91 4.66
N VAL A 301 4.72 55.66 4.97
CA VAL A 301 5.65 54.56 5.28
C VAL A 301 6.37 54.11 4.01
N TRP A 302 5.64 53.95 2.90
CA TRP A 302 6.22 53.58 1.61
C TRP A 302 7.27 54.57 1.08
N ARG A 303 7.13 55.86 1.40
CA ARG A 303 8.06 56.92 0.99
C ARG A 303 9.35 56.95 1.79
N ARG A 304 9.38 56.42 3.02
CA ARG A 304 10.55 56.44 3.91
C ARG A 304 11.16 55.05 3.99
N GLU A 305 12.30 54.85 3.32
CA GLU A 305 13.02 53.56 3.28
C GLU A 305 13.30 52.99 4.69
N ARG A 306 13.59 53.86 5.67
CA ARG A 306 13.83 53.46 7.06
C ARG A 306 12.61 52.82 7.74
N ASN A 307 11.41 53.29 7.44
CA ASN A 307 10.18 52.73 8.02
C ASN A 307 9.86 51.36 7.41
N LEU A 308 10.05 51.22 6.09
CA LEU A 308 9.93 49.93 5.41
C LEU A 308 10.94 48.90 5.93
N ALA A 309 12.20 49.31 6.12
CA ALA A 309 13.24 48.45 6.67
C ALA A 309 12.92 48.02 8.10
N LEU A 310 12.34 48.92 8.91
CA LEU A 310 11.93 48.60 10.27
C LEU A 310 10.81 47.56 10.32
N VAL A 311 9.76 47.70 9.48
CA VAL A 311 8.68 46.70 9.39
C VAL A 311 9.23 45.35 8.94
N ALA A 312 10.04 45.35 7.88
CA ALA A 312 10.64 44.13 7.35
C ALA A 312 11.50 43.44 8.42
N PHE A 313 12.35 44.20 9.11
CA PHE A 313 13.18 43.69 10.20
C PHE A 313 12.34 43.10 11.33
N LEU A 314 11.35 43.84 11.82
CA LEU A 314 10.51 43.39 12.93
C LEU A 314 9.74 42.13 12.55
N PHE A 315 9.19 42.06 11.35
CA PHE A 315 8.50 40.87 10.85
C PHE A 315 9.44 39.66 10.79
N VAL A 316 10.61 39.80 10.15
CA VAL A 316 11.62 38.74 10.06
C VAL A 316 12.06 38.28 11.45
N PHE A 317 12.28 39.21 12.38
CA PHE A 317 12.65 38.92 13.75
C PHE A 317 11.59 38.05 14.45
N PHE A 318 10.31 38.42 14.38
CA PHE A 318 9.24 37.64 15.01
C PHE A 318 9.04 36.27 14.36
N VAL A 319 9.20 36.16 13.04
CA VAL A 319 9.18 34.88 12.34
C VAL A 319 10.34 33.99 12.78
N LEU A 320 11.54 34.55 12.96
CA LEU A 320 12.70 33.83 13.48
C LEU A 320 12.45 33.31 14.91
N VAL A 321 11.90 34.16 15.80
CA VAL A 321 11.54 33.76 17.16
C VAL A 321 10.50 32.64 17.15
N ALA A 322 9.46 32.75 16.31
CA ALA A 322 8.45 31.70 16.14
C ALA A 322 9.08 30.37 15.67
N LYS A 323 9.96 30.41 14.67
CA LYS A 323 10.68 29.23 14.15
C LYS A 323 11.55 28.55 15.22
N VAL A 324 12.08 29.29 16.19
CA VAL A 324 12.89 28.75 17.29
C VAL A 324 12.03 28.19 18.43
N MET A 325 10.90 28.84 18.75
CA MET A 325 10.08 28.48 19.91
C MET A 325 9.09 27.35 19.62
N MET A 326 8.60 27.22 18.39
CA MET A 326 7.42 26.39 18.11
C MET A 326 7.70 24.93 17.70
N PRO A 327 8.59 24.63 16.73
CA PRO A 327 8.70 23.28 16.19
C PRO A 327 9.13 22.24 17.23
N GLY A 328 8.33 21.18 17.41
CA GLY A 328 8.67 20.03 18.24
C GLY A 328 8.67 20.30 19.76
N ARG A 329 8.08 21.41 20.22
CA ARG A 329 7.99 21.76 21.64
C ARG A 329 6.53 21.93 22.05
N THR A 330 6.15 21.40 23.21
CA THR A 330 4.76 21.39 23.69
C THR A 330 4.36 22.68 24.41
N VAL A 331 5.25 23.29 25.20
CA VAL A 331 4.93 24.46 26.05
C VAL A 331 5.37 25.79 25.45
N LEU A 332 6.56 25.82 24.81
CA LEU A 332 7.15 27.03 24.26
C LEU A 332 6.34 27.77 23.19
N PRO A 333 5.51 27.12 22.34
CA PRO A 333 4.62 27.84 21.42
C PRO A 333 3.67 28.82 22.11
N TYR A 334 3.15 28.45 23.29
CA TYR A 334 2.18 29.27 24.04
C TYR A 334 2.83 30.43 24.82
N LEU A 335 4.16 30.44 24.96
CA LEU A 335 4.92 31.55 25.53
C LEU A 335 5.36 32.56 24.45
N PHE A 336 5.07 32.29 23.18
CA PHE A 336 5.40 33.19 22.09
C PHE A 336 4.63 34.52 22.26
N PRO A 337 5.30 35.69 22.21
CA PRO A 337 4.65 36.98 22.38
C PRO A 337 3.88 37.39 21.10
N ALA A 338 2.76 36.70 20.83
CA ALA A 338 1.92 36.85 19.64
C ALA A 338 1.58 38.32 19.33
N ALA A 339 1.05 39.02 20.34
CA ALA A 339 0.58 40.40 20.23
C ALA A 339 1.71 41.42 20.01
N ALA A 340 2.95 41.10 20.37
CA ALA A 340 4.00 42.11 20.45
C ALA A 340 4.35 42.72 19.09
N LEU A 341 4.34 41.93 18.01
CA LEU A 341 4.54 42.44 16.65
C LEU A 341 3.45 43.45 16.28
N ALA A 342 2.18 43.11 16.52
CA ALA A 342 1.05 43.98 16.24
C ALA A 342 1.10 45.27 17.08
N ILE A 343 1.43 45.17 18.36
CA ILE A 343 1.58 46.33 19.26
C ILE A 343 2.69 47.27 18.74
N PHE A 344 3.87 46.74 18.44
CA PHE A 344 4.98 47.53 17.92
C PHE A 344 4.61 48.23 16.59
N VAL A 345 4.01 47.52 15.65
CA VAL A 345 3.58 48.13 14.37
C VAL A 345 2.48 49.17 14.58
N SER A 346 1.54 48.91 15.50
CA SER A 346 0.43 49.82 15.79
C SER A 346 0.93 51.14 16.36
N VAL A 347 1.84 51.09 17.33
CA VAL A 347 2.43 52.28 17.97
C VAL A 347 3.29 53.07 16.99
N LEU A 348 4.07 52.40 16.13
CA LEU A 348 5.02 53.08 15.25
C LEU A 348 4.39 53.58 13.94
N LEU A 349 3.41 52.87 13.40
CA LEU A 349 2.94 53.03 12.01
C LEU A 349 1.42 53.03 11.87
N GLY A 350 0.69 52.74 12.94
CA GLY A 350 -0.76 52.81 13.01
C GLY A 350 -1.47 51.45 13.03
N PRO A 351 -2.69 51.40 13.61
CA PRO A 351 -3.39 50.15 13.90
C PRO A 351 -3.78 49.36 12.64
N ALA A 352 -4.12 50.04 11.54
CA ALA A 352 -4.50 49.38 10.30
C ALA A 352 -3.37 48.52 9.69
N LEU A 353 -2.11 48.92 9.85
CA LEU A 353 -0.97 48.12 9.40
C LEU A 353 -0.72 46.94 10.34
N ALA A 354 -0.90 47.15 11.65
CA ALA A 354 -0.70 46.13 12.67
C ALA A 354 -1.61 44.90 12.45
N THR A 355 -2.88 45.12 12.10
CA THR A 355 -3.81 44.02 11.83
C THR A 355 -3.35 43.15 10.66
N ILE A 356 -2.93 43.78 9.56
CA ILE A 356 -2.43 43.05 8.37
C ILE A 356 -1.15 42.27 8.72
N VAL A 357 -0.24 42.92 9.45
CA VAL A 357 1.00 42.29 9.89
C VAL A 357 0.73 41.09 10.81
N GLY A 358 -0.20 41.20 11.76
CA GLY A 358 -0.58 40.11 12.66
C GLY A 358 -1.17 38.92 11.92
N ILE A 359 -2.09 39.16 10.97
CA ILE A 359 -2.68 38.10 10.12
C ILE A 359 -1.60 37.40 9.29
N LEU A 360 -0.68 38.16 8.68
CA LEU A 360 0.42 37.60 7.91
C LEU A 360 1.37 36.78 8.80
N LEU A 361 1.65 37.23 10.02
CA LEU A 361 2.44 36.47 10.98
C LEU A 361 1.74 35.16 11.38
N GLY A 362 0.43 35.20 11.66
CA GLY A 362 -0.37 34.01 11.97
C GLY A 362 -0.36 32.98 10.83
N ALA A 363 -0.45 33.42 9.58
CA ALA A 363 -0.34 32.54 8.41
C ALA A 363 1.04 31.87 8.31
N ILE A 364 2.12 32.62 8.58
CA ILE A 364 3.49 32.08 8.63
C ILE A 364 3.64 31.07 9.78
N VAL A 365 3.11 31.39 10.96
CA VAL A 365 3.13 30.49 12.12
C VAL A 365 2.37 29.19 11.85
N GLY A 366 1.20 29.26 11.21
CA GLY A 366 0.46 28.09 10.77
C GLY A 366 1.30 27.19 9.86
N PHE A 367 2.05 27.78 8.93
CA PHE A 367 2.99 27.02 8.09
C PHE A 367 4.14 26.40 8.90
N ILE A 368 4.78 27.16 9.79
CA ILE A 368 5.89 26.69 10.65
C ILE A 368 5.47 25.49 11.52
N THR A 369 4.22 25.48 11.96
CA THR A 369 3.63 24.46 12.85
C THR A 369 2.92 23.34 12.08
N GLN A 370 3.23 23.16 10.80
CA GLN A 370 2.70 22.09 9.94
C GLN A 370 1.16 22.12 9.82
N GLY A 371 0.56 23.31 9.77
CA GLY A 371 -0.87 23.50 9.57
C GLY A 371 -1.70 23.56 10.84
N SER A 372 -1.09 23.79 12.01
CA SER A 372 -1.86 24.01 13.25
C SER A 372 -2.70 25.30 13.15
N LEU A 373 -4.01 25.14 12.92
CA LEU A 373 -4.97 26.24 12.88
C LEU A 373 -5.13 26.91 14.24
N GLU A 374 -4.91 26.17 15.34
CA GLU A 374 -4.97 26.71 16.70
C GLU A 374 -3.86 27.76 16.90
N LEU A 375 -2.61 27.43 16.60
CA LEU A 375 -1.48 28.36 16.77
C LEU A 375 -1.53 29.51 15.76
N ALA A 376 -2.00 29.24 14.54
CA ALA A 376 -2.18 30.28 13.53
C ALA A 376 -3.23 31.32 13.96
N THR A 377 -4.36 30.86 14.50
CA THR A 377 -5.44 31.75 14.97
C THR A 377 -5.05 32.47 16.25
N TYR A 378 -4.39 31.78 17.19
CA TYR A 378 -3.84 32.38 18.41
C TYR A 378 -2.91 33.55 18.08
N VAL A 379 -1.99 33.38 17.12
CA VAL A 379 -1.06 34.45 16.74
C VAL A 379 -1.72 35.54 15.89
N ALA A 380 -2.71 35.21 15.07
CA ALA A 380 -3.39 36.21 14.24
C ALA A 380 -4.34 37.12 15.04
N LEU A 381 -4.91 36.62 16.15
CA LEU A 381 -5.92 37.32 16.96
C LEU A 381 -5.36 37.94 18.26
N GLY A 382 -4.21 37.44 18.75
CA GLY A 382 -3.51 38.03 19.89
C GLY A 382 -2.76 39.29 19.49
#